data_AF-X6L9J9-F1
#
_entry.id   AF-X6L9J9-F1
#
_cell.length_a   1.000
_cell.length_b   1.000
_cell.length_c   1.000
_cell.angle_alpha   90.00
_cell.angle_beta   90.00
_cell.angle_gamma   90.00
#
_symmetry.space_group_name_H-M   'P 1'
#
loop_
_entity.id
_entity.type
_entity.pdbx_description
1 polymer ?
#
loop_
_entity_poly.entity_id
_entity_poly.type
_entity_poly.pdbx_seq_one_letter_code
_entity_poly.pdbx_strand_id
1 'polypeptide(L)'
;VCINDVILFFGGCNLNAISKSVHKYSIRENKLVTFENTLPSPLRDFVAILNEEDNDIHIIGGLNDKNIVVAIHIKTNVRVWDPLQLVMICYLLFILIKHKQIILHVMNSQRKK
;
A
#
# COMPACT_ATOMS: atom_id res chain seq x y z
N VAL A 1 -0.45 1.38 14.30
CA VAL A 1 1.02 1.19 14.20
C VAL A 1 1.67 2.55 14.04
N CYS A 2 2.77 2.84 14.73
CA CYS A 2 3.49 4.12 14.61
C CYS A 2 4.89 3.86 14.06
N ILE A 3 5.32 4.60 13.04
CA ILE A 3 6.63 4.49 12.39
C ILE A 3 7.02 5.83 11.77
N ASN A 4 8.25 6.31 12.00
CA ASN A 4 8.82 7.51 11.35
C ASN A 4 7.85 8.72 11.30
N ASP A 5 7.30 9.10 12.46
CA ASP A 5 6.32 10.20 12.61
C ASP A 5 5.00 10.01 11.87
N VAL A 6 4.67 8.77 11.51
CA VAL A 6 3.42 8.38 10.86
C VAL A 6 2.66 7.39 11.75
N ILE A 7 1.37 7.65 11.95
CA ILE A 7 0.43 6.72 12.59
C ILE A 7 -0.43 6.07 11.49
N LEU A 8 -0.39 4.75 11.41
CA LEU A 8 -1.23 3.93 10.55
C LEU A 8 -2.37 3.30 11.36
N PHE A 9 -3.59 3.59 10.95
CA PHE A 9 -4.83 2.98 11.41
C PHE A 9 -5.31 1.99 10.33
N PHE A 10 -5.61 0.77 10.73
CA PHE A 10 -5.98 -0.30 9.80
C PHE A 10 -7.45 -0.67 10.01
N GLY A 11 -8.23 -0.66 8.93
CA GLY A 11 -9.64 -1.04 8.94
C GLY A 11 -10.50 -0.11 9.80
N GLY A 12 -11.38 -0.73 10.59
CA GLY A 12 -12.38 -0.07 11.42
C GLY A 12 -13.72 -0.79 11.31
N CYS A 13 -14.51 -0.81 12.39
CA CYS A 13 -15.83 -1.43 12.41
C CYS A 13 -16.86 -0.39 12.85
N ASN A 14 -17.93 -0.25 12.08
CA ASN A 14 -19.16 0.41 12.53
C ASN A 14 -20.29 -0.64 12.64
N LEU A 15 -21.49 -0.22 13.02
CA LEU A 15 -22.65 -1.12 13.18
C LEU A 15 -23.01 -1.89 11.90
N ASN A 16 -22.70 -1.34 10.72
CA ASN A 16 -23.18 -1.86 9.44
C ASN A 16 -22.07 -2.46 8.56
N ALA A 17 -20.80 -2.13 8.83
CA ALA A 17 -19.70 -2.46 7.93
C ALA A 17 -18.34 -2.51 8.63
N ILE A 18 -17.47 -3.34 8.07
CA ILE A 18 -16.04 -3.39 8.37
C ILE A 18 -15.30 -2.74 7.21
N SER A 19 -14.36 -1.85 7.52
CA SER A 19 -13.57 -1.14 6.51
C SER A 19 -12.35 -1.94 6.05
N LYS A 20 -12.02 -1.80 4.76
CA LYS A 20 -10.75 -2.25 4.17
C LYS A 20 -9.71 -1.14 4.04
N SER A 21 -10.04 0.07 4.51
CA SER A 21 -9.18 1.24 4.40
C SER A 21 -7.99 1.14 5.34
N VAL A 22 -6.90 1.82 4.97
CA VAL A 22 -5.82 2.17 5.88
C VAL A 22 -5.74 3.69 5.92
N HIS A 23 -5.83 4.26 7.12
CA HIS A 23 -5.66 5.70 7.31
C HIS A 23 -4.25 5.97 7.81
N LYS A 24 -3.57 6.89 7.13
CA LYS A 24 -2.24 7.36 7.46
C LYS A 24 -2.32 8.79 7.99
N TYR A 25 -1.90 8.98 9.23
CA TYR A 25 -1.77 10.30 9.82
C TYR A 25 -0.29 10.67 9.91
N SER A 26 0.10 11.75 9.25
CA SER A 26 1.44 12.34 9.35
C SER A 26 1.46 13.32 10.52
N ILE A 27 2.27 13.05 11.54
CA ILE A 27 2.40 13.91 12.73
C ILE A 27 3.04 15.25 12.33
N ARG A 28 4.11 15.21 11.52
CA ARG A 28 4.83 16.42 11.08
C ARG A 28 3.96 17.36 10.25
N GLU A 29 3.16 16.80 9.35
CA GLU A 29 2.32 17.57 8.44
C GLU A 29 0.91 17.84 9.01
N ASN A 30 0.59 17.26 10.17
CA ASN A 30 -0.76 17.24 10.75
C ASN A 30 -1.84 16.87 9.70
N LYS A 31 -1.58 15.82 8.94
CA LYS A 31 -2.37 15.47 7.76
C LYS A 31 -2.82 14.02 7.78
N LEU A 32 -4.11 13.80 7.54
CA LEU A 32 -4.70 12.48 7.36
C LEU A 32 -4.83 12.17 5.86
N VAL A 33 -4.40 10.98 5.45
CA VAL A 33 -4.55 10.43 4.11
C VAL A 33 -5.22 9.06 4.23
N THR A 34 -6.24 8.82 3.41
CA THR A 34 -6.94 7.53 3.39
C THR A 34 -6.53 6.73 2.16
N PHE A 35 -6.17 5.48 2.37
CA PHE A 35 -5.94 4.49 1.32
C PHE A 35 -7.09 3.49 1.32
N GLU A 36 -7.97 3.60 0.33
CA GLU A 36 -9.13 2.72 0.18
C GLU A 36 -8.73 1.34 -0.35
N ASN A 37 -9.50 0.30 0.02
CA ASN A 37 -9.34 -1.08 -0.48
C ASN A 37 -7.91 -1.65 -0.36
N THR A 38 -7.18 -1.24 0.66
CA THR A 38 -5.79 -1.62 0.91
C THR A 38 -5.69 -3.00 1.56
N LEU A 39 -6.57 -3.27 2.52
CA LEU A 39 -6.64 -4.59 3.14
C LEU A 39 -7.31 -5.58 2.17
N PRO A 40 -6.80 -6.82 2.06
CA PRO A 40 -7.32 -7.81 1.12
C PRO A 40 -8.77 -8.21 1.44
N SER A 41 -9.17 -8.11 2.70
CA SER A 41 -10.53 -8.36 3.18
C SER A 41 -10.92 -7.34 4.25
N PRO A 42 -12.22 -7.16 4.52
CA PRO A 42 -12.66 -6.39 5.67
C PRO A 42 -12.23 -7.18 6.89
N LEU A 43 -11.34 -6.64 7.71
CA LEU A 43 -10.81 -7.33 8.89
C LEU A 43 -11.10 -6.50 10.14
N ARG A 44 -11.54 -7.18 11.18
CA ARG A 44 -11.57 -6.66 12.55
C ARG A 44 -10.91 -7.65 13.50
N ASP A 45 -10.64 -7.21 14.73
CA ASP A 45 -10.10 -8.06 15.79
C ASP A 45 -8.76 -8.74 15.42
N PHE A 46 -7.96 -8.10 14.56
CA PHE A 46 -6.62 -8.55 14.17
C PHE A 46 -5.53 -7.83 14.98
N VAL A 47 -4.32 -8.38 14.96
CA VAL A 47 -3.13 -7.74 15.54
C VAL A 47 -2.20 -7.27 14.42
N ALA A 48 -1.77 -6.02 14.47
CA ALA A 48 -0.76 -5.47 13.56
C ALA A 48 0.56 -5.23 14.31
N ILE A 49 1.64 -5.84 13.84
CA ILE A 49 2.98 -5.77 14.44
C ILE A 49 3.93 -5.16 13.41
N LEU A 50 4.72 -4.17 13.84
CA LEU A 50 5.79 -3.61 13.02
C LEU A 50 7.08 -4.41 13.23
N ASN A 51 7.70 -4.83 12.14
CA ASN A 51 9.09 -5.29 12.11
C ASN A 51 9.98 -4.08 11.78
N GLU A 52 10.80 -3.65 12.72
CA GLU A 52 11.67 -2.48 12.57
C GLU A 52 12.82 -2.72 11.58
N GLU A 53 13.34 -3.95 11.48
CA GLU A 53 14.45 -4.28 10.59
C GLU A 53 14.03 -4.12 9.12
N ASP A 54 12.92 -4.74 8.75
CA ASP A 54 12.43 -4.75 7.36
C ASP A 54 11.46 -3.59 7.05
N ASN A 55 11.05 -2.82 8.06
CA ASN A 55 9.94 -1.85 7.98
C ASN A 55 8.65 -2.48 7.43
N ASP A 56 8.42 -3.74 7.77
CA ASP A 56 7.24 -4.50 7.34
C ASP A 56 6.20 -4.55 8.45
N ILE A 57 4.93 -4.47 8.08
CA ILE A 57 3.82 -4.66 9.00
C ILE A 57 3.23 -6.03 8.77
N HIS A 58 3.19 -6.80 9.86
CA HIS A 58 2.55 -8.09 9.93
C HIS A 58 1.17 -7.94 10.54
N ILE A 59 0.13 -8.28 9.78
CA ILE A 59 -1.24 -8.38 10.28
C ILE A 59 -1.54 -9.86 10.48
N ILE A 60 -1.89 -10.24 11.71
CA ILE A 60 -2.11 -11.62 12.13
C ILE A 60 -3.53 -11.79 12.67
N GLY A 61 -4.23 -12.79 12.14
CA GLY A 61 -5.55 -13.21 12.60
C GLY A 61 -6.67 -12.25 12.22
N GLY A 62 -7.74 -12.28 13.02
CA GLY A 62 -8.93 -11.44 12.86
C GLY A 62 -10.16 -12.18 12.34
N LEU A 63 -11.25 -11.42 12.22
CA LEU A 63 -12.53 -11.85 11.69
C LEU A 63 -12.83 -11.10 10.39
N ASN A 64 -13.44 -11.79 9.43
CA ASN A 64 -14.01 -11.14 8.27
C ASN A 64 -15.41 -10.55 8.54
N ASP A 65 -16.01 -9.94 7.52
CA ASP A 65 -17.38 -9.40 7.51
C ASP A 65 -18.48 -10.44 7.81
N LYS A 66 -18.17 -11.73 7.72
CA LYS A 66 -19.07 -12.85 8.04
C LYS A 66 -18.80 -13.44 9.44
N ASN A 67 -18.01 -12.77 10.27
CA ASN A 67 -17.56 -13.26 11.58
C ASN A 67 -16.79 -14.59 11.51
N ILE A 68 -16.17 -14.90 10.38
CA ILE A 68 -15.35 -16.10 10.22
C ILE A 68 -13.93 -15.77 10.65
N VAL A 69 -13.35 -16.60 11.52
CA VAL A 69 -11.94 -16.51 11.90
C VAL A 69 -11.08 -16.74 10.67
N VAL A 70 -10.25 -15.76 10.36
CA VAL A 70 -9.33 -15.82 9.24
C VAL A 70 -7.92 -15.95 9.78
N ALA A 71 -7.28 -17.08 9.47
CA ALA A 71 -5.85 -17.29 9.72
C ALA A 71 -5.01 -16.51 8.69
N ILE A 72 -5.19 -15.20 8.65
CA ILE A 72 -4.52 -14.33 7.71
C ILE A 72 -3.20 -13.86 8.34
N HIS A 73 -2.10 -14.10 7.62
CA HIS A 73 -0.83 -13.43 7.80
C HIS A 73 -0.62 -12.53 6.58
N ILE A 74 -0.83 -11.23 6.74
CA ILE A 74 -0.47 -10.25 5.70
C ILE A 74 0.85 -9.63 6.11
N LYS A 75 1.80 -9.67 5.17
CA LYS A 75 3.04 -8.90 5.23
C LYS A 75 2.92 -7.75 4.23
N THR A 76 2.98 -6.51 4.69
CA THR A 76 2.98 -5.33 3.81
C THR A 76 4.12 -4.40 4.19
N ASN A 77 4.87 -3.93 3.20
CA ASN A 77 5.97 -3.01 3.45
C ASN A 77 5.43 -1.58 3.62
N VAL A 78 5.84 -0.90 4.68
CA VAL A 78 5.41 0.48 4.98
C VAL A 78 5.75 1.44 3.84
N ARG A 79 6.84 1.17 3.13
CA ARG A 79 7.35 2.00 2.04
C ARG A 79 6.40 2.11 0.84
N VAL A 80 5.48 1.15 0.65
CA VAL A 80 4.43 1.23 -0.37
C VAL A 80 3.47 2.40 -0.11
N TRP A 81 3.32 2.80 1.16
CA TRP A 81 2.41 3.86 1.63
C TRP A 81 3.07 5.24 1.69
N ASP A 82 4.31 5.34 1.23
CA ASP A 82 5.05 6.59 1.07
C ASP A 82 4.78 7.20 -0.32
N PRO A 83 4.09 8.36 -0.42
CA PRO A 83 3.84 9.04 -1.68
C PRO A 83 5.11 9.33 -2.46
N LEU A 84 6.23 9.60 -1.79
CA LEU A 84 7.50 9.89 -2.46
C LEU A 84 8.02 8.67 -3.20
N GLN A 85 7.85 7.47 -2.64
CA GLN A 85 8.25 6.23 -3.30
C GLN A 85 7.34 5.87 -4.46
N LEU A 86 6.03 6.08 -4.32
CA LEU A 86 5.10 5.92 -5.44
C LEU A 86 5.41 6.90 -6.57
N VAL A 87 5.71 8.16 -6.28
CA VAL A 87 6.10 9.17 -7.28
C VAL A 87 7.41 8.77 -7.96
N MET A 88 8.41 8.30 -7.20
CA MET A 88 9.68 7.83 -7.75
C MET A 88 9.49 6.61 -8.65
N ILE A 89 8.68 5.63 -8.24
CA ILE A 89 8.34 4.45 -9.04
C ILE A 89 7.61 4.86 -10.33
N CYS A 90 6.61 5.75 -10.24
CA CYS A 90 5.88 6.27 -11.40
C CYS A 90 6.81 7.01 -12.37
N TYR A 91 7.75 7.81 -11.86
CA TYR A 91 8.73 8.52 -12.68
C TYR A 91 9.68 7.57 -13.40
N LEU A 92 10.17 6.53 -12.73
CA LEU A 92 10.99 5.48 -13.33
C LEU A 92 10.22 4.72 -14.44
N LEU A 93 8.96 4.35 -14.19
CA LEU A 93 8.11 3.71 -15.20
C LEU A 93 7.88 4.62 -16.41
N PHE A 94 7.68 5.92 -16.20
CA PHE A 94 7.54 6.89 -17.28
C PHE A 94 8.80 6.95 -18.16
N ILE A 95 9.98 7.00 -17.55
CA ILE A 95 11.26 6.97 -18.28
C ILE A 95 11.39 5.68 -19.09
N LEU A 96 11.10 4.52 -18.50
CA LEU A 96 11.19 3.22 -19.17
C LEU A 96 10.26 3.13 -20.40
N ILE A 97 9.02 3.63 -20.27
CA ILE A 97 8.06 3.68 -21.38
C ILE A 97 8.57 4.60 -22.50
N LYS A 98 9.11 5.78 -22.15
CA LYS A 98 9.71 6.70 -23.13
C LYS A 98 10.88 6.06 -23.86
N HIS A 99 11.78 5.41 -23.14
CA HIS A 99 12.95 4.75 -23.72
C HIS A 99 12.54 3.61 -24.66
N LYS A 100 11.57 2.79 -24.24
CA LYS A 100 11.01 1.72 -25.07
C LYS A 100 10.39 2.25 -26.37
N GLN A 101 9.64 3.35 -26.31
CA GLN A 101 9.04 3.97 -27.49
C GLN A 101 10.09 4.53 -28.46
N ILE A 102 11.17 5.13 -27.95
CA ILE A 102 12.28 5.61 -28.77
C ILE A 102 12.97 4.44 -29.49
N ILE A 103 13.27 3.36 -28.76
CA ILE A 103 13.89 2.16 -29.34
C ILE A 103 13.00 1.56 -30.43
N LEU A 104 11.70 1.41 -30.18
CA LEU A 104 10.71 0.95 -31.17
C LEU A 104 10.68 1.84 -32.41
N HIS A 105 10.72 3.17 -32.22
CA HIS A 105 10.75 4.13 -33.31
C HIS A 105 12.02 3.95 -34.18
N VAL A 106 13.18 3.81 -33.56
CA VAL A 106 14.45 3.57 -34.26
C VAL A 106 14.42 2.26 -35.03
N MET A 107 14.00 1.16 -34.41
CA MET A 107 13.90 -0.15 -35.07
C MET A 107 12.95 -0.13 -36.28
N ASN A 108 11.82 0.56 -36.18
CA ASN A 108 10.86 0.70 -37.28
C ASN A 108 11.38 1.61 -38.40
N SER A 109 12.19 2.61 -38.09
CA SER A 109 12.84 3.47 -39.09
C SER A 109 13.88 2.69 -39.91
N GLN A 110 14.64 1.80 -39.28
CA GLN A 110 15.61 0.95 -39.98
C GLN A 110 14.96 -0.14 -40.85
N ARG A 111 13.75 -0.62 -40.51
CA ARG A 111 12.99 -1.58 -41.34
C ARG A 111 12.36 -0.97 -42.60
N LYS A 112 12.23 0.36 -42.67
CA LYS A 112 11.62 1.06 -43.81
C LYS A 112 12.63 1.53 -44.85
N LYS A 113 13.93 1.27 -44.64
CA LYS A 113 14.99 1.40 -45.62
C LYS A 113 15.37 0.03 -46.16
#